data_AF-A0A6V7HUB0-F1
#
_entry.id   AF-A0A6V7HUB0-F1
#
_cell.length_a   1.000
_cell.length_b   1.000
_cell.length_c   1.000
_cell.angle_alpha   90.00
_cell.angle_beta   90.00
_cell.angle_gamma   90.00
#
_symmetry.space_group_name_H-M   'P 1'
#
loop_
_entity.id
_entity.type
_entity.pdbx_description
1 polymer ?
#
loop_
_entity_poly.entity_id
_entity_poly.type
_entity_poly.pdbx_seq_one_letter_code
_entity_poly.pdbx_strand_id
1 'polypeptide(L)'
;FYQVAYDRENWKRIANHLDSEKYYEIHVLNRVQLLNDIQRFSLENEDDVEIILKVLWYLRRETDVLPYLIADEFLNSLAHRLINTPVYGLYKKFVLNILKRVMEHLNDAEREHNNNLNASMRQEMLRMACHYGDKKCKDMAKVKLMETIRSKKP
;
A
#
# COMPACT_ATOMS: atom_id res chain seq x y z
N PHE A 1 18.76 13.38 -2.24
CA PHE A 1 18.10 12.06 -2.16
C PHE A 1 18.91 11.10 -3.03
N TYR A 2 19.38 9.99 -2.50
CA TYR A 2 20.19 8.98 -3.22
C TYR A 2 19.57 7.60 -3.03
N GLN A 3 19.89 6.66 -3.92
CA GLN A 3 19.40 5.28 -3.89
C GLN A 3 20.54 4.35 -3.47
N VAL A 4 20.22 3.31 -2.70
CA VAL A 4 21.21 2.37 -2.17
C VAL A 4 21.01 0.99 -2.81
N ALA A 5 22.09 0.44 -3.35
CA ALA A 5 22.10 -0.88 -3.95
C ALA A 5 22.63 -1.90 -2.93
N TYR A 6 21.72 -2.64 -2.29
CA TYR A 6 22.07 -3.81 -1.49
C TYR A 6 22.14 -5.07 -2.38
N ASP A 7 22.99 -6.03 -2.02
CA ASP A 7 22.94 -7.37 -2.62
C ASP A 7 21.69 -8.15 -2.16
N ARG A 8 21.42 -9.27 -2.84
CA ARG A 8 20.22 -10.10 -2.59
C ARG A 8 20.14 -10.66 -1.18
N GLU A 9 21.26 -11.04 -0.58
CA GLU A 9 21.29 -11.61 0.77
C GLU A 9 20.92 -10.53 1.80
N ASN A 10 21.45 -9.32 1.63
CA ASN A 10 21.06 -8.17 2.43
C ASN A 10 19.58 -7.82 2.24
N TRP A 11 19.06 -7.84 1.01
CA TRP A 11 17.63 -7.63 0.78
C TRP A 11 16.74 -8.70 1.43
N LYS A 12 17.13 -9.97 1.40
CA LYS A 12 16.42 -11.06 2.10
C LYS A 12 16.38 -10.79 3.61
N ARG A 13 17.49 -10.34 4.21
CA ARG A 13 17.55 -9.95 5.63
C ARG A 13 16.68 -8.75 5.95
N ILE A 14 16.72 -7.71 5.11
CA ILE A 14 15.88 -6.52 5.24
C ILE A 14 14.40 -6.91 5.17
N ALA A 15 13.99 -7.68 4.16
CA ALA A 15 12.61 -8.12 3.98
C ALA A 15 12.11 -8.94 5.19
N ASN A 16 12.95 -9.84 5.71
CA ASN A 16 12.62 -10.61 6.92
C ASN A 16 12.47 -9.73 8.17
N HIS A 17 13.32 -8.71 8.33
CA HIS A 17 13.20 -7.78 9.44
C HIS A 17 11.96 -6.90 9.31
N LEU A 18 11.65 -6.41 8.11
CA LEU A 18 10.44 -5.63 7.82
C LEU A 18 9.16 -6.43 8.08
N ASP A 19 9.15 -7.75 7.86
CA ASP A 19 7.98 -8.59 8.16
C ASP A 19 7.92 -9.08 9.62
N SER A 20 8.81 -8.58 10.49
CA SER A 20 8.79 -8.86 11.93
C SER A 20 7.91 -7.86 12.70
N GLU A 21 7.66 -8.12 13.97
CA GLU A 21 7.01 -7.15 14.86
C GLU A 21 7.89 -5.92 15.14
N LYS A 22 9.19 -6.02 14.86
CA LYS A 22 10.20 -4.98 15.12
C LYS A 22 10.47 -4.09 13.91
N TYR A 23 9.64 -4.14 12.88
CA TYR A 23 9.84 -3.34 11.65
C TYR A 23 10.03 -1.84 11.92
N TYR A 24 9.45 -1.34 13.02
CA TYR A 24 9.57 0.05 13.47
C TYR A 24 10.97 0.44 13.93
N GLU A 25 11.87 -0.52 14.19
CA GLU A 25 13.30 -0.26 14.47
C GLU A 25 13.99 0.39 13.26
N ILE A 26 13.51 0.11 12.04
CA ILE A 26 13.87 0.88 10.85
C ILE A 26 12.98 2.12 10.79
N HIS A 27 13.59 3.31 10.88
CA HIS A 27 12.88 4.58 10.83
C HIS A 27 12.01 4.71 9.56
N VAL A 28 10.84 5.37 9.66
CA VAL A 28 9.85 5.46 8.55
C VAL A 28 10.45 5.98 7.25
N LEU A 29 11.33 6.97 7.30
CA LEU A 29 12.02 7.51 6.12
C LEU A 29 12.93 6.48 5.43
N ASN A 30 13.54 5.58 6.21
CA ASN A 30 14.34 4.49 5.65
C ASN A 30 13.43 3.41 5.06
N ARG A 31 12.27 3.12 5.66
CA ARG A 31 11.29 2.18 5.07
C ARG A 31 10.72 2.70 3.75
N VAL A 32 10.45 4.00 3.69
CA VAL A 32 10.12 4.73 2.45
C VAL A 32 11.22 4.56 1.41
N GLN A 33 12.48 4.78 1.79
CA GLN A 33 13.61 4.61 0.87
C GLN A 33 13.73 3.17 0.38
N LEU A 34 13.58 2.16 1.25
CA LEU A 34 13.64 0.75 0.87
C LEU A 34 12.53 0.39 -0.15
N LEU A 35 11.31 0.89 0.03
CA LEU A 35 10.22 0.70 -0.93
C LEU A 35 10.44 1.40 -2.27
N ASN A 36 11.20 2.50 -2.28
CA ASN A 36 11.62 3.15 -3.51
C ASN A 36 12.74 2.36 -4.20
N ASP A 37 13.74 1.91 -3.45
CA ASP A 37 14.95 1.30 -4.00
C ASP A 37 14.69 -0.13 -4.53
N ILE A 38 13.75 -0.87 -3.93
CA ILE A 38 13.39 -2.23 -4.37
C ILE A 38 12.77 -2.26 -5.78
N GLN A 39 12.22 -1.15 -6.27
CA GLN A 39 11.57 -1.08 -7.59
C GLN A 39 12.55 -1.28 -8.76
N ARG A 40 13.86 -1.22 -8.50
CA ARG A 40 14.91 -1.52 -9.48
C ARG A 40 15.06 -3.02 -9.77
N PHE A 41 14.49 -3.89 -8.93
CA PHE A 41 14.61 -5.33 -9.07
C PHE A 41 13.89 -5.80 -10.33
N SER A 42 14.47 -6.80 -11.00
CA SER A 42 13.88 -7.34 -12.23
C SER A 42 12.66 -8.21 -11.91
N LEU A 43 11.57 -8.00 -12.66
CA LEU A 43 10.40 -8.88 -12.60
C LEU A 43 10.57 -10.17 -13.42
N GLU A 44 11.72 -10.35 -14.09
CA GLU A 44 12.02 -11.54 -14.90
C GLU A 44 12.79 -12.61 -14.10
N ASN A 45 13.35 -12.25 -12.94
CA ASN A 45 14.11 -13.15 -12.08
C ASN A 45 13.25 -13.58 -10.89
N GLU A 46 13.06 -14.89 -10.69
CA GLU A 46 12.20 -15.43 -9.63
C GLU A 46 12.66 -15.05 -8.22
N ASP A 47 13.97 -15.05 -7.94
CA ASP A 47 14.52 -14.63 -6.64
C ASP A 47 14.22 -13.15 -6.37
N ASP A 48 14.36 -12.30 -7.38
CA ASP A 48 14.11 -10.87 -7.28
C ASP A 48 12.61 -10.60 -7.06
N VAL A 49 11.73 -11.36 -7.72
CA VAL A 49 10.28 -11.31 -7.50
C VAL A 49 9.91 -11.76 -6.08
N GLU A 50 10.52 -12.82 -5.55
CA GLU A 50 10.28 -13.26 -4.17
C GLU A 50 10.65 -12.16 -3.16
N ILE A 51 11.79 -11.50 -3.35
CA ILE A 51 12.24 -10.38 -2.51
C ILE A 51 11.24 -9.22 -2.60
N ILE A 52 10.85 -8.81 -3.81
CA ILE A 52 9.86 -7.75 -4.04
C ILE A 52 8.58 -8.04 -3.27
N LEU A 53 8.04 -9.25 -3.42
CA LEU A 53 6.78 -9.62 -2.78
C LEU A 53 6.89 -9.65 -1.26
N LYS A 54 8.02 -10.09 -0.69
CA LYS A 54 8.25 -10.05 0.77
C LYS A 54 8.35 -8.62 1.29
N VAL A 55 9.04 -7.73 0.58
CA VAL A 55 9.11 -6.31 0.94
C VAL A 55 7.70 -5.70 0.86
N LEU A 56 6.96 -5.88 -0.23
CA LEU A 56 5.59 -5.35 -0.33
C LEU A 56 4.66 -5.95 0.74
N TRP A 57 4.85 -7.22 1.12
CA TRP A 57 4.04 -7.89 2.13
C TRP A 57 4.18 -7.26 3.52
N TYR A 58 5.34 -6.69 3.85
CA TYR A 58 5.56 -6.00 5.12
C TYR A 58 4.51 -4.91 5.36
N LEU A 59 4.03 -4.24 4.30
CA LEU A 59 3.04 -3.17 4.38
C LEU A 59 1.76 -3.59 5.11
N ARG A 60 1.44 -4.88 5.23
CA ARG A 60 0.33 -5.35 6.09
C ARG A 60 0.47 -4.98 7.58
N ARG A 61 1.68 -4.62 8.02
CA ARG A 61 2.01 -4.24 9.40
C ARG A 61 2.14 -2.73 9.55
N GLU A 62 2.37 -2.02 8.45
CA GLU A 62 2.66 -0.60 8.45
C GLU A 62 1.44 0.23 8.91
N THR A 63 1.74 1.35 9.57
CA THR A 63 0.74 2.31 10.04
C THR A 63 1.02 3.71 9.52
N ASP A 64 2.27 3.99 9.15
CA ASP A 64 2.64 5.24 8.48
C ASP A 64 2.12 5.25 7.04
N VAL A 65 1.54 6.37 6.61
CA VAL A 65 0.94 6.48 5.26
C VAL A 65 2.01 6.64 4.18
N LEU A 66 3.16 7.26 4.49
CA LEU A 66 4.22 7.57 3.52
C LEU A 66 4.74 6.32 2.77
N PRO A 67 5.04 5.18 3.43
CA PRO A 67 5.37 3.93 2.74
C PRO A 67 4.38 3.51 1.66
N TYR A 68 3.06 3.61 1.91
CA TYR A 68 2.05 3.22 0.93
C TYR A 68 2.00 4.16 -0.26
N LEU A 69 2.22 5.47 -0.05
CA LEU A 69 2.27 6.45 -1.15
C LEU A 69 3.43 6.17 -2.10
N ILE A 70 4.58 5.76 -1.57
CA ILE A 70 5.74 5.38 -2.38
C ILE A 70 5.51 4.05 -3.11
N ALA A 71 4.83 3.10 -2.45
CA ALA A 71 4.52 1.82 -3.05
C ALA A 71 3.41 1.89 -4.11
N ASP A 72 2.53 2.90 -4.10
CA ASP A 72 1.35 2.98 -4.98
C ASP A 72 1.72 2.91 -6.47
N GLU A 73 2.73 3.67 -6.91
CA GLU A 73 3.17 3.63 -8.31
C GLU A 73 3.61 2.23 -8.74
N PHE A 74 4.38 1.55 -7.89
CA PHE A 74 4.87 0.22 -8.18
C PHE A 74 3.75 -0.84 -8.14
N LEU A 75 2.84 -0.74 -7.17
CA LEU A 75 1.66 -1.58 -7.10
C LEU A 75 0.79 -1.40 -8.35
N ASN A 76 0.64 -0.18 -8.85
CA ASN A 76 -0.09 0.09 -10.08
C ASN A 76 0.65 -0.49 -11.29
N SER A 77 1.97 -0.37 -11.38
CA SER A 77 2.77 -1.01 -12.44
C SER A 77 2.57 -2.53 -12.49
N LEU A 78 2.60 -3.20 -11.34
CA LEU A 78 2.28 -4.62 -11.22
C LEU A 78 0.83 -4.91 -11.63
N ALA A 79 -0.13 -4.07 -11.22
CA ALA A 79 -1.54 -4.22 -11.59
C ALA A 79 -1.72 -4.22 -13.12
N HIS A 80 -1.07 -3.28 -13.83
CA HIS A 80 -1.16 -3.17 -15.29
C HIS A 80 -0.61 -4.42 -15.99
N ARG A 81 0.47 -5.01 -15.47
CA ARG A 81 1.03 -6.26 -16.02
C ARG A 81 0.12 -7.45 -15.77
N LEU A 82 -0.60 -7.46 -14.65
CA LEU A 82 -1.39 -8.60 -14.22
C LEU A 82 -2.86 -8.53 -14.67
N ILE A 83 -3.39 -7.39 -15.09
CA ILE A 83 -4.84 -7.15 -15.27
C ILE A 83 -5.57 -8.19 -16.13
N ASN A 84 -4.92 -8.71 -17.17
CA ASN A 84 -5.50 -9.68 -18.11
C ASN A 84 -5.06 -11.13 -17.81
N THR A 85 -4.55 -11.39 -16.60
CA THR A 85 -4.08 -12.71 -16.18
C THR A 85 -5.04 -13.31 -15.15
N PRO A 86 -5.11 -14.65 -15.02
CA PRO A 86 -5.92 -15.31 -14.00
C PRO A 86 -5.55 -14.92 -12.56
N VAL A 87 -4.31 -14.48 -12.33
CA VAL A 87 -3.81 -14.14 -10.98
C VAL A 87 -4.23 -12.74 -10.52
N TYR A 88 -4.79 -11.90 -11.38
CA TYR A 88 -5.16 -10.52 -11.00
C TYR A 88 -6.14 -10.45 -9.82
N GLY A 89 -7.05 -11.42 -9.74
CA GLY A 89 -7.97 -11.53 -8.60
C GLY A 89 -7.25 -11.75 -7.28
N LEU A 90 -6.19 -12.55 -7.27
CA LEU A 90 -5.34 -12.77 -6.09
C LEU A 90 -4.50 -11.52 -5.79
N TYR A 91 -3.97 -10.87 -6.82
CA TYR A 91 -3.20 -9.64 -6.66
C TYR A 91 -4.02 -8.53 -6.00
N LYS A 92 -5.28 -8.30 -6.43
CA LYS A 92 -6.17 -7.34 -5.76
C LYS A 92 -6.38 -7.69 -4.29
N LYS A 93 -6.57 -8.97 -3.96
CA LYS A 93 -6.71 -9.41 -2.56
C LYS A 93 -5.43 -9.18 -1.76
N PHE A 94 -4.27 -9.40 -2.36
CA PHE A 94 -2.97 -9.09 -1.75
C PHE A 94 -2.87 -7.60 -1.41
N VAL A 95 -3.17 -6.71 -2.36
CA VAL A 95 -3.10 -5.25 -2.14
C VAL A 95 -4.11 -4.80 -1.07
N LEU A 96 -5.34 -5.32 -1.11
CA LEU A 96 -6.34 -5.02 -0.08
C LEU A 96 -5.90 -5.50 1.32
N ASN A 97 -5.19 -6.63 1.39
CA ASN A 97 -4.69 -7.13 2.67
C ASN A 97 -3.58 -6.24 3.26
N ILE A 98 -2.65 -5.75 2.43
CA ILE A 98 -1.60 -4.85 2.92
C ILE A 98 -2.16 -3.49 3.37
N LEU A 99 -3.25 -3.01 2.76
CA LEU A 99 -3.90 -1.73 3.13
C LEU A 99 -4.73 -1.82 4.42
N LYS A 100 -5.07 -3.02 4.89
CA LYS A 100 -6.02 -3.19 5.99
C LYS A 100 -5.58 -2.48 7.27
N ARG A 101 -4.30 -2.63 7.65
CA ARG A 101 -3.77 -2.12 8.92
C ARG A 101 -3.75 -0.60 8.98
N VAL A 102 -3.25 0.07 7.94
CA VAL A 102 -3.25 1.54 7.88
C VAL A 102 -4.67 2.11 7.85
N MET A 103 -5.60 1.44 7.16
CA MET A 103 -7.00 1.86 7.13
C MET A 103 -7.66 1.76 8.51
N GLU A 104 -7.40 0.69 9.26
CA GLU A 104 -7.86 0.55 10.65
C GLU A 104 -7.28 1.66 11.53
N HIS A 105 -5.97 1.88 11.47
CA HIS A 105 -5.28 2.93 12.22
C HIS A 105 -5.86 4.33 11.94
N LEU A 106 -6.12 4.65 10.67
CA LEU A 106 -6.72 5.93 10.27
C LEU A 106 -8.17 6.09 10.74
N ASN A 107 -8.94 5.00 10.84
CA ASN A 107 -10.30 5.04 11.40
C ASN A 107 -10.28 5.24 12.92
N ASP A 108 -9.32 4.65 13.61
CA ASP A 108 -9.17 4.78 15.06
C ASP A 108 -8.79 6.21 15.44
N ALA A 109 -7.80 6.78 14.76
CA ALA A 109 -7.37 8.16 14.99
C ALA A 109 -8.47 9.20 14.74
N GLU A 110 -9.33 8.98 13.74
CA GLU A 110 -10.49 9.83 13.46
C GLU A 110 -11.50 9.81 14.62
N ARG A 111 -11.79 8.61 15.17
CA ARG A 111 -12.69 8.44 16.31
C ARG A 111 -12.15 9.09 17.59
N GLU A 112 -10.83 9.11 17.73
CA GLU A 112 -10.14 9.72 18.89
C GLU A 112 -9.92 11.23 18.73
N HIS A 113 -10.41 11.84 17.63
CA HIS A 113 -10.17 13.26 17.29
C HIS A 113 -8.67 13.63 17.33
N ASN A 114 -7.80 12.70 16.96
CA ASN A 114 -6.36 12.92 16.94
C ASN A 114 -5.99 13.69 15.67
N ASN A 115 -5.85 15.01 15.81
CA ASN A 115 -5.59 15.97 14.73
C ASN A 115 -4.26 15.77 13.96
N ASN A 116 -3.41 14.83 14.38
CA ASN A 116 -2.10 14.62 13.76
C ASN A 116 -2.17 13.82 12.43
N LEU A 117 -3.25 13.08 12.18
CA LEU A 117 -3.44 12.35 10.93
C LEU A 117 -4.25 13.17 9.93
N ASN A 118 -3.58 13.60 8.85
CA ASN A 118 -4.15 14.50 7.85
C ASN A 118 -5.29 13.81 7.08
N ALA A 119 -6.45 14.47 6.97
CA ALA A 119 -7.59 14.01 6.17
C ALA A 119 -7.19 13.65 4.71
N SER A 120 -6.20 14.33 4.14
CA SER A 120 -5.65 14.01 2.82
C SER A 120 -5.02 12.62 2.76
N MET A 121 -4.30 12.19 3.80
CA MET A 121 -3.69 10.85 3.85
C MET A 121 -4.74 9.75 3.87
N ARG A 122 -5.82 9.96 4.63
CA ARG A 122 -6.98 9.07 4.67
C ARG A 122 -7.64 8.96 3.30
N GLN A 123 -7.80 10.08 2.62
CA GLN A 123 -8.36 10.11 1.27
C GLN A 123 -7.51 9.31 0.27
N GLU A 124 -6.17 9.40 0.36
CA GLU A 124 -5.29 8.60 -0.50
C GLU A 124 -5.41 7.09 -0.23
N MET A 125 -5.42 6.67 1.04
CA MET A 125 -5.59 5.24 1.36
C MET A 125 -6.97 4.72 0.93
N LEU A 126 -8.01 5.54 1.06
CA LEU A 126 -9.34 5.22 0.58
C LEU A 126 -9.38 5.12 -0.95
N ARG A 127 -8.70 6.03 -1.67
CA ARG A 127 -8.55 5.98 -3.14
C ARG A 127 -7.93 4.67 -3.58
N MET A 128 -6.82 4.27 -2.96
CA MET A 128 -6.14 3.00 -3.23
C MET A 128 -7.07 1.82 -2.96
N ALA A 129 -7.70 1.75 -1.79
CA ALA A 129 -8.63 0.66 -1.44
C ALA A 129 -9.78 0.53 -2.46
N CYS A 130 -10.42 1.65 -2.85
CA CYS A 130 -11.44 1.67 -3.89
C CYS A 130 -10.93 1.17 -5.24
N HIS A 131 -9.72 1.61 -5.64
CA HIS A 131 -9.08 1.22 -6.91
C HIS A 131 -8.91 -0.31 -7.00
N TYR A 132 -8.39 -0.93 -5.94
CA TYR A 132 -8.19 -2.38 -5.86
C TYR A 132 -9.46 -3.18 -5.55
N GLY A 133 -10.60 -2.50 -5.36
CA GLY A 133 -11.91 -3.13 -5.34
C GLY A 133 -12.50 -3.38 -3.96
N ASP A 134 -12.08 -2.64 -2.94
CA ASP A 134 -12.71 -2.68 -1.64
C ASP A 134 -14.21 -2.38 -1.74
N LYS A 135 -15.03 -3.30 -1.24
CA LYS A 135 -16.49 -3.22 -1.36
C LYS A 135 -17.05 -2.07 -0.53
N LYS A 136 -16.56 -1.89 0.69
CA LYS A 136 -17.04 -0.84 1.61
C LYS A 136 -16.82 0.55 1.00
N CYS A 137 -15.63 0.78 0.46
CA CYS A 137 -15.29 2.01 -0.24
C CYS A 137 -16.19 2.24 -1.46
N LYS A 138 -16.40 1.23 -2.30
CA LYS A 138 -17.27 1.33 -3.48
C LYS A 138 -18.73 1.62 -3.13
N ASP A 139 -19.25 0.97 -2.10
CA ASP A 139 -20.62 1.19 -1.63
C ASP A 139 -20.79 2.62 -1.09
N MET A 140 -19.82 3.13 -0.30
CA MET A 140 -19.80 4.51 0.16
C MET A 140 -19.73 5.51 -1.00
N ALA A 141 -18.85 5.27 -1.99
CA ALA A 141 -18.73 6.12 -3.17
C ALA A 141 -20.03 6.17 -3.98
N LYS A 142 -20.70 5.02 -4.14
CA LYS A 142 -22.02 4.93 -4.80
C LYS A 142 -23.08 5.75 -4.08
N VAL A 143 -23.18 5.63 -2.75
CA VAL A 143 -24.14 6.41 -1.94
C VAL A 143 -23.88 7.91 -2.12
N LYS A 144 -22.61 8.35 -1.98
CA LYS A 144 -22.25 9.76 -2.08
C LYS A 144 -22.53 10.35 -3.46
N LEU A 145 -22.31 9.56 -4.51
CA LEU A 145 -22.64 9.93 -5.88
C LEU A 145 -24.16 10.12 -6.04
N MET A 146 -24.96 9.18 -5.53
CA MET A 146 -26.43 9.26 -5.60
C MET A 146 -27.00 10.46 -4.84
N GLU A 147 -26.48 10.78 -3.65
CA GLU A 147 -26.85 11.99 -2.91
C GLU A 147 -26.58 13.25 -3.72
N THR A 148 -25.39 13.34 -4.31
CA THR A 148 -24.94 14.51 -5.09
C THR A 148 -25.78 14.72 -6.34
N ILE A 149 -26.17 13.63 -7.02
CA ILE A 149 -27.06 13.69 -8.19
C ILE A 149 -28.45 14.17 -7.77
N ARG A 150 -28.98 13.68 -6.64
CA ARG A 150 -30.29 14.07 -6.12
C ARG A 150 -30.34 15.53 -5.69
N SER A 151 -29.29 16.03 -5.03
CA SER A 151 -29.20 17.43 -4.59
C SER A 151 -29.01 18.43 -5.74
N LYS A 152 -28.61 17.96 -6.93
CA LYS A 152 -28.44 18.78 -8.14
C LYS A 152 -29.65 18.71 -9.09
N LYS A 153 -30.74 18.03 -8.71
CA LYS A 153 -31.98 18.11 -9.51
C LYS A 153 -32.54 19.55 -9.42
N PRO A 154 -32.87 20.18 -10.56
CA PRO A 154 -33.42 21.53 -10.60
C PRO A 154 -34.78 21.63 -9.91
#